data_AF-A0A2V9GJ32-F1
#
_entry.id   AF-A0A2V9GJ32-F1
#
_cell.length_a   1.000
_cell.length_b   1.000
_cell.length_c   1.000
_cell.angle_alpha   90.00
_cell.angle_beta   90.00
_cell.angle_gamma   90.00
#
_symmetry.space_group_name_H-M   'P 1'
#
loop_
_entity.id
_entity.type
_entity.pdbx_description
1 polymer ?
#
loop_
_entity_poly.entity_id
_entity_poly.type
_entity_poly.pdbx_seq_one_letter_code
_entity_poly.pdbx_strand_id
1 'polypeptide(L)'
;MRPVSHSRGDLEHNRVTRILRNPRYAGAFFYGRTRFQKKVEGGDRSRDLPRQEWHTLILDAHPAYITWRDYEENLRRLQENAQTCGLEKRCAVREGPSLLQGLAICGVCGSRMTVGYRQRKAGLAPFYICQGPREVDRIEKGYCQRVSGYSLDKAIGALLVETVTPLALEVALNVQQELQSRWDEADRLRRLQVDRARYESELARRRFLRVDPDNRLVAASLEAEWNSKLHALSEAEQNYERQCQTDQLKISTV
;
A
#
# COMPACT_ATOMS: atom_id res chain seq x y z
N MET A 1 -43.22 -7.24 15.93
CA MET A 1 -42.01 -8.05 15.66
C MET A 1 -41.14 -7.31 14.65
N ARG A 2 -40.01 -6.75 15.08
CA ARG A 2 -39.02 -6.17 14.15
C ARG A 2 -38.13 -7.31 13.63
N PRO A 3 -37.80 -7.37 12.33
CA PRO A 3 -36.92 -8.40 11.82
C PRO A 3 -35.52 -8.18 12.37
N VAL A 4 -34.99 -9.19 13.05
CA VAL A 4 -33.58 -9.24 13.46
C VAL A 4 -32.79 -9.59 12.21
N SER A 5 -32.23 -8.59 11.54
CA SER A 5 -31.24 -8.80 10.49
C SER A 5 -29.94 -9.28 11.15
N HIS A 6 -29.69 -10.58 11.13
CA HIS A 6 -28.35 -11.13 11.37
C HIS A 6 -27.48 -10.86 10.15
N SER A 7 -26.92 -9.65 10.03
CA SER A 7 -25.81 -9.38 9.11
C SER A 7 -24.54 -10.00 9.69
N ARG A 8 -24.24 -11.24 9.28
CA ARG A 8 -22.84 -11.68 9.29
C ARG A 8 -22.10 -10.82 8.26
N GLY A 9 -21.23 -9.91 8.73
CA GLY A 9 -19.96 -9.71 8.03
C GLY A 9 -19.59 -8.33 7.49
N ASP A 10 -20.16 -7.22 7.95
CA ASP A 10 -19.60 -5.92 7.57
C ASP A 10 -18.26 -5.70 8.29
N LEU A 11 -17.21 -5.39 7.52
CA LEU A 11 -15.87 -5.07 8.03
C LEU A 11 -15.89 -3.66 8.64
N GLU A 12 -16.34 -3.56 9.88
CA GLU A 12 -16.31 -2.31 10.62
C GLU A 12 -14.87 -1.80 10.83
N HIS A 13 -14.67 -0.49 10.70
CA HIS A 13 -13.36 0.16 10.85
C HIS A 13 -12.62 -0.24 12.15
N ASN A 14 -13.35 -0.36 13.27
CA ASN A 14 -12.77 -0.78 14.54
C ASN A 14 -12.21 -2.21 14.47
N ARG A 15 -12.97 -3.14 13.88
CA ARG A 15 -12.55 -4.53 13.72
C ARG A 15 -11.31 -4.63 12.84
N VAL A 16 -11.30 -3.94 11.71
CA VAL A 16 -10.13 -3.90 10.80
C VAL A 16 -8.91 -3.31 11.50
N THR A 17 -9.08 -2.18 12.20
CA THR A 17 -7.98 -1.53 12.93
C THR A 17 -7.42 -2.43 14.03
N ARG A 18 -8.27 -3.19 14.73
CA ARG A 18 -7.86 -4.15 15.75
C ARG A 18 -7.06 -5.30 15.15
N ILE A 19 -7.48 -5.81 13.98
CA ILE A 19 -6.77 -6.85 13.23
C ILE A 19 -5.40 -6.35 12.78
N LEU A 20 -5.33 -5.21 12.10
CA LEU A 20 -4.08 -4.66 11.58
C LEU A 20 -3.07 -4.31 12.68
N ARG A 21 -3.55 -3.93 13.87
CA ARG A 21 -2.70 -3.65 15.04
C ARG A 21 -2.33 -4.90 15.85
N ASN A 22 -2.74 -6.10 15.44
CA ASN A 22 -2.49 -7.33 16.19
C ASN A 22 -1.21 -8.02 15.71
N PRO A 23 -0.14 -8.06 16.52
CA PRO A 23 1.14 -8.65 16.13
C PRO A 23 1.09 -10.18 15.96
N ARG A 24 -0.01 -10.85 16.37
CA ARG A 24 -0.21 -12.28 16.08
C ARG A 24 -0.19 -12.57 14.58
N TYR A 25 -0.67 -11.67 13.72
CA TYR A 25 -0.60 -11.93 12.28
C TYR A 25 0.83 -11.94 11.73
N ALA A 26 1.78 -11.41 12.51
CA ALA A 26 3.20 -11.41 12.22
C ALA A 26 3.99 -12.50 12.98
N GLY A 27 3.31 -13.56 13.46
CA GLY A 27 3.95 -14.70 14.13
C GLY A 27 4.38 -14.42 15.58
N ALA A 28 4.09 -13.25 16.12
CA ALA A 28 4.50 -12.89 17.47
C ALA A 28 3.51 -13.36 18.54
N PHE A 29 4.05 -13.86 19.65
CA PHE A 29 3.33 -14.02 20.90
C PHE A 29 3.54 -12.77 21.76
N PHE A 30 2.45 -12.20 22.30
CA PHE A 30 2.54 -11.00 23.11
C PHE A 30 1.59 -11.07 24.32
N TYR A 31 2.03 -10.50 25.44
CA TYR A 31 1.24 -10.40 26.67
C TYR A 31 1.50 -9.06 27.37
N GLY A 32 0.49 -8.56 28.10
CA GLY A 32 0.61 -7.31 28.86
C GLY A 32 0.44 -6.02 28.04
N ARG A 33 -0.22 -6.08 26.88
CA ARG A 33 -0.46 -4.90 26.03
C ARG A 33 -1.33 -3.82 26.71
N THR A 34 -2.20 -4.23 27.62
CA THR A 34 -3.21 -3.35 28.22
C THR A 34 -3.12 -3.45 29.74
N ARG A 35 -3.12 -2.30 30.41
CA ARG A 35 -3.12 -2.20 31.88
C ARG A 35 -4.47 -1.71 32.37
N PHE A 36 -5.04 -2.42 33.33
CA PHE A 36 -6.24 -2.00 34.04
C PHE A 36 -5.85 -1.22 35.30
N GLN A 37 -6.43 -0.04 35.48
CA GLN A 37 -6.27 0.80 36.66
C GLN A 37 -7.64 1.12 37.24
N LYS A 38 -7.85 0.86 38.53
CA LYS A 38 -9.05 1.29 39.26
C LYS A 38 -8.99 2.79 39.51
N LYS A 39 -10.05 3.51 39.15
CA LYS A 39 -10.19 4.93 39.50
C LYS A 39 -10.57 5.06 40.98
N VAL A 40 -10.11 6.15 41.60
CA VAL A 40 -10.44 6.50 43.00
C VAL A 40 -11.94 6.75 43.18
N GLU A 41 -12.62 7.26 42.15
CA GLU A 41 -14.07 7.56 42.15
C GLU A 41 -14.96 6.37 41.76
N GLY A 42 -14.38 5.17 41.60
CA GLY A 42 -15.08 3.98 41.10
C GLY A 42 -15.00 3.84 39.57
N GLY A 43 -14.85 2.60 39.12
CA GLY A 43 -14.72 2.22 37.71
C GLY A 43 -13.31 1.86 37.28
N ASP A 44 -13.20 1.04 36.24
CA ASP A 44 -11.94 0.56 35.68
C ASP A 44 -11.55 1.37 34.44
N ARG A 45 -10.30 1.82 34.37
CA ARG A 45 -9.71 2.41 33.16
C ARG A 45 -8.72 1.43 32.56
N SER A 46 -9.01 1.02 31.33
CA SER A 46 -8.11 0.24 30.49
C SER A 46 -7.22 1.20 29.68
N ARG A 47 -5.90 1.04 29.74
CA ARG A 47 -4.93 1.82 28.96
C ARG A 47 -4.02 0.89 28.15
N ASP A 48 -3.88 1.16 26.86
CA ASP A 48 -2.88 0.52 26.01
C ASP A 48 -1.48 1.04 26.36
N LEU A 49 -0.53 0.13 26.56
CA LEU A 49 0.86 0.40 26.88
C LEU A 49 1.70 0.48 25.60
N PRO A 50 2.75 1.33 25.57
CA PRO A 50 3.74 1.31 24.50
C PRO A 50 4.43 -0.06 24.45
N ARG A 51 4.93 -0.44 23.28
CA ARG A 51 5.49 -1.77 23.02
C ARG A 51 6.61 -2.15 23.99
N GLN A 52 7.41 -1.17 24.42
CA GLN A 52 8.52 -1.33 25.36
C GLN A 52 8.06 -1.73 26.77
N GLU A 53 6.81 -1.45 27.13
CA GLU A 53 6.23 -1.77 28.44
C GLU A 53 5.41 -3.06 28.43
N TRP A 54 5.38 -3.79 27.30
CA TRP A 54 4.69 -5.08 27.25
C TRP A 54 5.47 -6.11 28.06
N HIS A 55 4.76 -6.91 28.85
CA HIS A 55 5.37 -7.92 29.70
C HIS A 55 6.13 -8.99 28.90
N THR A 56 5.61 -9.37 27.73
CA THR A 56 6.25 -10.36 26.86
C THR A 56 5.98 -10.03 25.40
N LEU A 57 7.03 -10.11 24.59
CA LEU A 57 6.97 -10.10 23.14
C LEU A 57 8.01 -11.10 22.61
N ILE A 58 7.53 -12.20 22.05
CA ILE A 58 8.38 -13.24 21.44
C ILE A 58 8.05 -13.25 19.95
N LEU A 59 9.05 -13.00 19.12
CA LEU A 59 8.93 -13.06 17.67
C LEU A 59 9.02 -14.52 17.20
N ASP A 60 8.39 -14.81 16.06
CA ASP A 60 8.43 -16.13 15.41
C ASP A 60 7.96 -17.31 16.29
N ALA A 61 7.01 -17.05 17.19
CA ALA A 61 6.43 -18.06 18.08
C ALA A 61 5.46 -19.02 17.36
N HIS A 62 4.91 -18.60 16.22
CA HIS A 62 3.99 -19.39 15.39
C HIS A 62 4.04 -18.94 13.92
N PRO A 63 3.55 -19.76 12.96
CA PRO A 63 3.55 -19.39 11.54
C PRO A 63 2.85 -18.05 11.28
N ALA A 64 3.57 -17.13 10.66
CA ALA A 64 3.09 -15.78 10.39
C ALA A 64 2.33 -15.69 9.06
N TYR A 65 1.33 -14.82 8.99
CA TYR A 65 0.66 -14.46 7.72
C TYR A 65 1.39 -13.34 6.98
N ILE A 66 2.03 -12.44 7.72
CA ILE A 66 2.87 -11.35 7.20
C ILE A 66 4.21 -11.36 7.94
N THR A 67 5.27 -10.82 7.34
CA THR A 67 6.56 -10.73 8.04
C THR A 67 6.48 -9.68 9.16
N TRP A 68 7.36 -9.79 10.16
CA TRP A 68 7.46 -8.76 11.21
C TRP A 68 7.76 -7.37 10.64
N ARG A 69 8.61 -7.30 9.61
CA ARG A 69 8.92 -6.07 8.88
C ARG A 69 7.68 -5.45 8.24
N ASP A 70 6.85 -6.25 7.57
CA ASP A 70 5.62 -5.77 6.94
C ASP A 70 4.61 -5.27 7.99
N TYR A 71 4.54 -5.93 9.14
CA TYR A 71 3.72 -5.49 10.25
C TYR A 71 4.14 -4.12 10.80
N GLU A 72 5.44 -3.90 11.00
CA GLU A 72 5.95 -2.60 11.46
C GLU A 72 5.69 -1.48 10.44
N GLU A 73 5.88 -1.77 9.15
CA GLU A 73 5.57 -0.83 8.07
C GLU A 73 4.07 -0.52 8.01
N ASN A 74 3.20 -1.51 8.18
CA ASN A 74 1.76 -1.30 8.26
C ASN A 74 1.37 -0.43 9.46
N LEU A 75 1.99 -0.63 10.63
CA LEU A 75 1.76 0.23 11.80
C LEU A 75 2.19 1.68 11.53
N ARG A 76 3.33 1.88 10.86
CA ARG A 76 3.82 3.21 10.48
C ARG A 76 2.81 3.90 9.55
N ARG A 77 2.36 3.22 8.50
CA ARG A 77 1.31 3.75 7.58
C ARG A 77 0.03 4.08 8.31
N LEU A 78 -0.43 3.22 9.24
CA LEU A 78 -1.59 3.50 10.06
C LEU A 78 -1.42 4.73 10.95
N GLN A 79 -0.21 4.98 11.45
CA GLN A 79 0.11 6.15 12.25
C GLN A 79 0.19 7.43 11.41
N GLU A 80 0.77 7.35 10.21
CA GLU A 80 0.78 8.44 9.22
C GLU A 80 -0.64 8.79 8.77
N ASN A 81 -1.50 7.77 8.61
CA ASN A 81 -2.90 7.94 8.24
C ASN A 81 -3.83 8.31 9.41
N ALA A 82 -3.36 8.18 10.66
CA ALA A 82 -4.18 8.41 11.83
C ALA A 82 -4.61 9.88 11.92
N GLN A 83 -5.92 10.08 12.11
CA GLN A 83 -6.60 11.39 12.10
C GLN A 83 -6.22 12.35 13.24
N THR A 84 -5.19 12.05 14.02
CA THR A 84 -4.61 13.02 14.95
C THR A 84 -3.80 14.01 14.13
N CYS A 85 -4.51 14.85 13.37
CA CYS A 85 -4.11 16.13 12.83
C CYS A 85 -3.56 16.99 13.99
N GLY A 86 -2.31 16.76 14.38
CA GLY A 86 -1.47 17.79 14.98
C GLY A 86 -1.07 18.78 13.89
N LEU A 87 -0.49 19.91 14.26
CA LEU A 87 -0.01 20.95 13.31
C LEU A 87 1.02 20.42 12.31
N GLU A 88 1.67 19.29 12.59
CA GLU A 88 2.75 18.73 11.75
C GLU A 88 2.33 17.57 10.84
N LYS A 89 1.22 16.86 11.14
CA LYS A 89 0.83 15.63 10.39
C LYS A 89 -0.28 15.87 9.36
N ARG A 90 -0.02 15.48 8.11
CA ARG A 90 -1.03 15.42 7.04
C ARG A 90 -2.06 14.36 7.40
N CYS A 91 -3.34 14.71 7.34
CA CYS A 91 -4.40 13.73 7.49
C CYS A 91 -4.59 12.99 6.15
N ALA A 92 -4.77 11.66 6.19
CA ALA A 92 -5.03 10.88 4.99
C ALA A 92 -6.27 11.39 4.24
N VAL A 93 -6.15 11.44 2.91
CA VAL A 93 -7.28 11.74 2.02
C VAL A 93 -8.29 10.61 2.13
N ARG A 94 -9.58 10.97 2.20
CA ARG A 94 -10.70 10.02 2.27
C ARG A 94 -11.59 10.24 1.06
N GLU A 95 -12.58 9.39 0.92
CA GLU A 95 -13.58 9.51 -0.12
C GLU A 95 -14.25 10.90 -0.11
N GLY A 96 -14.51 11.40 -1.32
CA GLY A 96 -15.28 12.61 -1.58
C GLY A 96 -14.54 13.65 -2.44
N PRO A 97 -15.24 14.69 -2.90
CA PRO A 97 -14.76 15.59 -3.95
C PRO A 97 -13.86 16.74 -3.46
N SER A 98 -13.38 16.72 -2.21
CA SER A 98 -12.59 17.85 -1.68
C SER A 98 -11.15 17.84 -2.15
N LEU A 99 -10.67 18.96 -2.69
CA LEU A 99 -9.30 19.10 -3.18
C LEU A 99 -8.27 19.30 -2.05
N LEU A 100 -8.65 19.98 -0.97
CA LEU A 100 -7.74 20.42 0.10
C LEU A 100 -7.86 19.59 1.38
N GLN A 101 -8.36 18.36 1.27
CA GLN A 101 -8.47 17.49 2.44
C GLN A 101 -7.10 17.27 3.07
N GLY A 102 -6.96 17.60 4.36
CA GLY A 102 -5.70 17.47 5.10
C GLY A 102 -4.65 18.55 4.80
N LEU A 103 -4.93 19.45 3.84
CA LEU A 103 -4.05 20.56 3.46
C LEU A 103 -4.53 21.91 4.02
N ALA A 104 -5.85 22.13 4.09
CA ALA A 104 -6.41 23.41 4.53
C ALA A 104 -6.05 23.74 5.99
N ILE A 105 -5.54 24.96 6.21
CA ILE A 105 -5.19 25.51 7.53
C ILE A 105 -6.02 26.77 7.77
N CYS A 106 -6.51 26.95 9.00
CA CYS A 106 -7.24 28.13 9.38
C CYS A 106 -6.32 29.34 9.51
N GLY A 107 -6.60 30.42 8.78
CA GLY A 107 -5.82 31.67 8.85
C GLY A 107 -5.98 32.45 10.16
N VAL A 108 -6.93 32.08 11.02
CA VAL A 108 -7.17 32.76 12.31
C VAL A 108 -6.42 32.10 13.46
N CYS A 109 -6.53 30.78 13.61
CA CYS A 109 -5.93 30.06 14.73
C CYS A 109 -4.80 29.10 14.34
N GLY A 110 -4.44 29.03 13.06
CA GLY A 110 -3.38 28.13 12.56
C GLY A 110 -3.71 26.63 12.62
N SER A 111 -4.88 26.25 13.15
CA SER A 111 -5.28 24.85 13.24
C SER A 111 -5.69 24.29 11.87
N ARG A 112 -5.35 23.03 11.59
CA ARG A 112 -5.80 22.32 10.39
C ARG A 112 -7.33 22.24 10.35
N MET A 113 -7.89 22.42 9.16
CA MET A 113 -9.33 22.35 8.92
C MET A 113 -9.74 20.92 8.58
N THR A 114 -10.91 20.51 9.08
CA THR A 114 -11.55 19.24 8.75
C THR A 114 -12.52 19.45 7.60
N VAL A 115 -12.63 18.49 6.69
CA VAL A 115 -13.65 18.51 5.65
C VAL A 115 -14.97 17.94 6.16
N GLY A 116 -16.07 18.62 5.87
CA GLY A 116 -17.42 18.09 5.96
C GLY A 116 -18.08 18.14 4.59
N TYR A 117 -19.10 17.31 4.39
CA TYR A 117 -19.85 17.24 3.14
C TYR A 117 -21.31 17.58 3.35
N ARG A 118 -21.89 18.34 2.41
CA ARG A 118 -23.31 18.65 2.38
C ARG A 118 -23.87 18.21 1.04
N GLN A 119 -24.94 17.43 1.08
CA GLN A 119 -25.69 17.09 -0.12
C GLN A 119 -26.35 18.34 -0.71
N ARG A 120 -26.12 18.61 -2.00
CA ARG A 120 -26.81 19.64 -2.79
C ARG A 120 -27.46 18.99 -4.01
N LYS A 121 -28.32 19.73 -4.72
CA LYS A 121 -28.94 19.27 -5.97
C LYS A 121 -27.91 18.84 -7.02
N ALA A 122 -26.74 19.48 -7.06
CA ALA A 122 -25.65 19.19 -7.99
C ALA A 122 -24.64 18.15 -7.48
N GLY A 123 -24.93 17.46 -6.36
CA GLY A 123 -24.05 16.46 -5.76
C GLY A 123 -23.47 16.86 -4.40
N LEU A 124 -22.45 16.12 -3.96
CA LEU A 124 -21.82 16.29 -2.66
C LEU A 124 -20.90 17.51 -2.66
N ALA A 125 -21.19 18.53 -1.84
CA ALA A 125 -20.39 19.75 -1.78
C ALA A 125 -19.51 19.79 -0.51
N PRO A 126 -18.19 19.97 -0.63
CA PRO A 126 -17.30 20.05 0.52
C PRO A 126 -17.41 21.40 1.23
N PHE A 127 -17.15 21.41 2.53
CA PHE A 127 -16.90 22.60 3.33
C PHE A 127 -15.78 22.32 4.33
N TYR A 128 -14.89 23.30 4.50
CA TYR A 128 -13.78 23.22 5.44
C TYR A 128 -14.19 23.86 6.75
N ILE A 129 -14.00 23.14 7.86
CA ILE A 129 -14.34 23.60 9.21
C ILE A 129 -13.08 23.64 10.05
N CYS A 130 -12.83 24.79 10.66
CA CYS A 130 -11.90 24.88 11.77
C CYS A 130 -12.66 24.65 13.09
N GLN A 131 -12.29 23.59 13.79
CA GLN A 131 -12.85 23.26 15.11
C GLN A 131 -12.20 24.06 16.26
N GLY A 132 -11.26 24.96 15.96
CA GLY A 132 -10.48 25.70 16.96
C GLY A 132 -9.38 24.87 17.63
N PRO A 133 -8.63 25.47 18.57
CA PRO A 133 -7.60 24.75 19.33
C PRO A 133 -8.25 23.60 20.11
N ARG A 134 -7.62 22.42 20.07
CA ARG A 134 -8.20 21.20 20.69
C ARG A 134 -8.38 21.29 22.21
N GLU A 135 -7.69 22.23 22.87
CA GLU A 135 -7.58 22.38 24.32
C GLU A 135 -8.69 23.23 24.96
N VAL A 136 -9.49 23.96 24.17
CA VAL A 136 -10.54 24.84 24.71
C VAL A 136 -11.90 24.14 24.60
N ASP A 137 -12.65 24.13 25.70
CA ASP A 137 -13.96 23.47 25.85
C ASP A 137 -14.87 23.71 24.64
N ARG A 138 -15.07 22.65 23.85
CA ARG A 138 -15.69 22.68 22.52
C ARG A 138 -17.19 22.94 22.53
N ILE A 139 -17.80 23.11 23.70
CA ILE A 139 -19.25 23.05 23.86
C ILE A 139 -19.90 24.45 23.78
N GLU A 140 -19.16 25.53 24.06
CA GLU A 140 -19.79 26.86 24.21
C GLU A 140 -19.46 27.90 23.12
N LYS A 141 -18.39 27.75 22.33
CA LYS A 141 -17.92 28.82 21.41
C LYS A 141 -18.09 28.57 19.89
N GLY A 142 -18.68 27.45 19.48
CA GLY A 142 -18.89 27.16 18.05
C GLY A 142 -17.60 26.93 17.25
N TYR A 143 -17.70 26.95 15.92
CA TYR A 143 -16.55 26.75 15.03
C TYR A 143 -15.75 28.05 14.85
N CYS A 144 -14.41 27.97 14.87
CA CYS A 144 -13.55 29.13 14.63
C CYS A 144 -13.78 29.72 13.23
N GLN A 145 -13.85 28.87 12.21
CA GLN A 145 -14.17 29.26 10.84
C GLN A 145 -14.87 28.13 10.09
N ARG A 146 -15.74 28.51 9.15
CA ARG A 146 -16.34 27.60 8.17
C ARG A 146 -16.27 28.22 6.79
N VAL A 147 -15.66 27.51 5.84
CA VAL A 147 -15.45 27.99 4.48
C VAL A 147 -16.11 27.02 3.49
N SER A 148 -16.78 27.56 2.48
CA SER A 148 -17.33 26.77 1.38
C SER A 148 -16.20 26.17 0.56
N GLY A 149 -16.13 24.84 0.49
CA GLY A 149 -15.08 24.14 -0.26
C GLY A 149 -15.28 24.25 -1.77
N TYR A 150 -16.53 24.36 -2.24
CA TYR A 150 -16.82 24.42 -3.68
C TYR A 150 -16.08 25.55 -4.42
N SER A 151 -16.22 26.79 -3.95
CA SER A 151 -15.58 27.94 -4.61
C SER A 151 -14.06 27.94 -4.41
N LEU A 152 -13.61 27.49 -3.24
CA LEU A 152 -12.20 27.43 -2.90
C LEU A 152 -11.47 26.38 -3.74
N ASP A 153 -12.01 25.16 -3.81
CA ASP A 153 -11.44 24.05 -4.58
C ASP A 153 -11.46 24.38 -6.08
N LYS A 154 -12.51 25.06 -6.57
CA LYS A 154 -12.56 25.52 -7.97
C LYS A 154 -11.46 26.53 -8.28
N ALA A 155 -11.25 27.53 -7.41
CA ALA A 155 -10.21 28.53 -7.60
C ALA A 155 -8.80 27.92 -7.54
N ILE A 156 -8.55 27.04 -6.58
CA ILE A 156 -7.27 26.35 -6.47
C ILE A 156 -7.05 25.36 -7.61
N GLY A 157 -8.10 24.66 -8.05
CA GLY A 157 -8.05 23.78 -9.20
C GLY A 157 -7.67 24.53 -10.48
N ALA A 158 -8.26 25.72 -10.71
CA ALA A 158 -7.89 26.57 -11.84
C ALA A 158 -6.43 27.03 -11.75
N LEU A 159 -5.99 27.52 -10.58
CA LEU A 159 -4.59 27.91 -10.37
C LEU A 159 -3.63 26.73 -10.61
N LEU A 160 -3.98 25.53 -10.14
CA LEU A 160 -3.16 24.35 -10.32
C LEU A 160 -2.99 24.03 -11.81
N VAL A 161 -4.07 24.09 -12.59
CA VAL A 161 -4.03 23.92 -14.05
C VAL A 161 -3.18 25.00 -14.71
N GLU A 162 -3.28 26.26 -14.28
CA GLU A 162 -2.47 27.37 -14.82
C GLU A 162 -0.98 27.22 -14.48
N THR A 163 -0.66 26.71 -13.29
CA THR A 163 0.74 26.50 -12.85
C THR A 163 1.42 25.31 -13.52
N VAL A 164 0.65 24.31 -13.96
CA VAL A 164 1.18 23.18 -14.73
C VAL A 164 1.40 23.66 -16.16
N THR A 165 2.65 24.03 -16.50
CA THR A 165 2.97 24.46 -17.85
C THR A 165 2.72 23.32 -18.85
N PRO A 166 2.03 23.57 -19.98
CA PRO A 166 1.82 22.57 -21.03
C PRO A 166 3.12 21.88 -21.48
N LEU A 167 4.23 22.64 -21.54
CA LEU A 167 5.55 22.12 -21.88
C LEU A 167 6.08 21.09 -20.88
N ALA A 168 5.91 21.31 -19.57
CA ALA A 168 6.32 20.33 -18.55
C ALA A 168 5.48 19.06 -18.63
N LEU A 169 4.19 19.18 -18.98
CA LEU A 169 3.30 18.04 -19.16
C LEU A 169 3.70 17.22 -20.40
N GLU A 170 3.94 17.88 -21.54
CA GLU A 170 4.41 17.22 -22.77
C GLU A 170 5.75 16.51 -22.55
N VAL A 171 6.72 17.16 -21.89
CA VAL A 171 8.01 16.53 -21.58
C VAL A 171 7.82 15.32 -20.66
N ALA A 172 7.00 15.43 -19.62
CA ALA A 172 6.73 14.30 -18.73
C ALA A 172 6.09 13.12 -19.47
N LEU A 173 5.13 13.38 -20.36
CA LEU A 173 4.47 12.35 -21.18
C LEU A 173 5.45 11.70 -22.17
N ASN A 174 6.30 12.48 -22.84
CA ASN A 174 7.32 11.95 -23.75
C ASN A 174 8.35 11.09 -23.00
N VAL A 175 8.79 11.51 -21.83
CA VAL A 175 9.69 10.71 -20.98
C VAL A 175 9.02 9.41 -20.55
N GLN A 176 7.73 9.45 -20.16
CA GLN A 176 6.98 8.25 -19.82
C GLN A 176 6.88 7.28 -20.99
N GLN A 177 6.55 7.77 -22.20
CA GLN A 177 6.46 6.95 -23.41
C GLN A 177 7.82 6.32 -23.77
N GLU A 178 8.91 7.08 -23.69
CA GLU A 178 10.26 6.58 -23.95
C GLU A 178 10.66 5.49 -22.94
N LEU A 179 10.34 5.68 -21.65
CA LEU A 179 10.60 4.66 -20.63
C LEU A 179 9.80 3.38 -20.88
N GLN A 180 8.52 3.51 -21.24
CA GLN A 180 7.68 2.37 -21.60
C GLN A 180 8.23 1.62 -22.82
N SER A 181 8.62 2.34 -23.88
CA SER A 181 9.20 1.72 -25.08
C SER A 181 10.49 0.95 -24.76
N ARG A 182 11.36 1.51 -23.90
CA ARG A 182 12.58 0.82 -23.45
C ARG A 182 12.29 -0.43 -22.64
N TRP A 183 11.26 -0.41 -21.79
CA TRP A 183 10.84 -1.60 -21.05
C TRP A 183 10.28 -2.69 -21.96
N ASP A 184 9.43 -2.33 -22.92
CA ASP A 184 8.84 -3.27 -23.87
C ASP A 184 9.92 -3.95 -24.73
N GLU A 185 10.91 -3.17 -25.18
CA GLU A 185 12.03 -3.73 -25.96
C GLU A 185 12.92 -4.63 -25.10
N ALA A 186 13.21 -4.24 -23.85
CA ALA A 186 13.95 -5.11 -22.92
C ALA A 186 13.20 -6.42 -22.64
N ASP A 187 11.88 -6.35 -22.42
CA ASP A 187 11.03 -7.52 -22.21
C ASP A 187 11.05 -8.45 -23.43
N ARG A 188 10.90 -7.90 -24.63
CA ARG A 188 10.99 -8.64 -25.90
C ARG A 188 12.33 -9.38 -26.03
N LEU A 189 13.45 -8.70 -25.79
CA LEU A 189 14.79 -9.30 -25.89
C LEU A 189 14.96 -10.47 -24.91
N ARG A 190 14.45 -10.34 -23.68
CA ARG A 190 14.52 -11.42 -22.68
C ARG A 190 13.63 -12.60 -23.06
N ARG A 191 12.43 -12.37 -23.59
CA ARG A 191 11.55 -13.44 -24.10
C ARG A 191 12.22 -14.22 -25.23
N LEU A 192 12.86 -13.52 -26.16
CA LEU A 192 13.62 -14.15 -27.25
C LEU A 192 14.76 -15.05 -26.73
N GLN A 193 15.43 -14.65 -25.63
CA GLN A 193 16.45 -15.46 -25.00
C GLN A 193 15.87 -16.77 -24.42
N VAL A 194 14.71 -16.71 -23.76
CA VAL A 194 14.00 -17.89 -23.25
C VAL A 194 13.57 -18.79 -24.41
N ASP A 195 12.96 -18.23 -25.45
CA ASP A 195 12.49 -19.02 -26.61
C ASP A 195 13.64 -19.72 -27.33
N ARG A 196 14.79 -19.06 -27.46
CA ARG A 196 16.01 -19.68 -27.98
C ARG A 196 16.47 -20.85 -27.12
N ALA A 197 16.54 -20.67 -25.80
CA ALA A 197 16.95 -21.73 -24.88
C ALA A 197 15.97 -22.92 -24.91
N ARG A 198 14.65 -22.65 -25.02
CA ARG A 198 13.61 -23.67 -25.21
C ARG A 198 13.85 -24.47 -26.47
N TYR A 199 14.03 -23.78 -27.60
CA TYR A 199 14.30 -24.42 -28.88
C TYR A 199 15.55 -25.32 -28.82
N GLU A 200 16.66 -24.83 -28.25
CA GLU A 200 17.90 -25.61 -28.12
C GLU A 200 17.73 -26.85 -27.23
N SER A 201 16.98 -26.74 -26.13
CA SER A 201 16.68 -27.88 -25.24
C SER A 201 15.83 -28.96 -25.92
N GLU A 202 14.81 -28.56 -26.68
CA GLU A 202 13.92 -29.47 -27.39
C GLU A 202 14.63 -30.13 -28.58
N LEU A 203 15.54 -29.42 -29.25
CA LEU A 203 16.41 -29.99 -30.27
C LEU A 203 17.34 -31.06 -29.67
N ALA A 204 17.99 -30.78 -28.54
CA ALA A 204 18.86 -31.74 -27.85
C ALA A 204 18.08 -32.98 -27.38
N ARG A 205 16.87 -32.79 -26.83
CA ARG A 205 15.95 -33.88 -26.48
C ARG A 205 15.63 -34.78 -27.66
N ARG A 206 15.28 -34.20 -28.81
CA ARG A 206 14.97 -34.97 -30.03
C ARG A 206 16.17 -35.76 -30.54
N ARG A 207 17.39 -35.24 -30.39
CA ARG A 207 18.62 -35.97 -30.74
C ARG A 207 18.82 -37.17 -29.81
N PHE A 208 18.67 -36.97 -28.50
CA PHE A 208 18.79 -38.04 -27.51
C PHE A 208 17.76 -39.16 -27.75
N LEU A 209 16.48 -38.81 -27.93
CA LEU A 209 15.40 -39.78 -28.15
C LEU A 209 15.51 -40.59 -29.47
N ARG A 210 16.36 -40.14 -30.41
CA ARG A 210 16.58 -40.82 -31.71
C ARG A 210 17.78 -41.76 -31.70
N VAL A 211 18.61 -41.74 -30.66
CA VAL A 211 19.81 -42.56 -30.61
C VAL A 211 19.45 -44.01 -30.31
N ASP A 212 20.19 -44.95 -30.91
CA ASP A 212 20.04 -46.38 -30.62
C ASP A 212 20.56 -46.70 -29.20
N PRO A 213 19.79 -47.39 -28.34
CA PRO A 213 20.21 -47.77 -27.00
C PRO A 213 21.51 -48.57 -26.91
N ASP A 214 21.88 -49.31 -27.97
CA ASP A 214 23.11 -50.09 -28.01
C ASP A 214 24.36 -49.19 -28.10
N ASN A 215 24.21 -47.95 -28.58
CA ASN A 215 25.27 -46.95 -28.66
C ASN A 215 25.43 -46.15 -27.35
N ARG A 216 25.72 -46.86 -26.25
CA ARG A 216 25.74 -46.32 -24.88
C ARG A 216 26.57 -45.04 -24.68
N LEU A 217 27.74 -44.95 -25.30
CA LEU A 217 28.62 -43.77 -25.17
C LEU A 217 28.01 -42.52 -25.84
N VAL A 218 27.35 -42.70 -26.99
CA VAL A 218 26.68 -41.62 -27.71
C VAL A 218 25.43 -41.18 -26.95
N ALA A 219 24.67 -42.13 -26.41
CA ALA A 219 23.52 -41.85 -25.56
C ALA A 219 23.90 -41.03 -24.32
N ALA A 220 24.96 -41.42 -23.60
CA ALA A 220 25.44 -40.68 -22.44
C ALA A 220 25.90 -39.26 -22.79
N SER A 221 26.56 -39.07 -23.94
CA SER A 221 26.97 -37.73 -24.41
C SER A 221 25.78 -36.84 -24.76
N LEU A 222 24.78 -37.37 -25.46
CA LEU A 222 23.57 -36.63 -25.83
C LEU A 222 22.68 -36.34 -24.62
N GLU A 223 22.65 -37.23 -23.63
CA GLU A 223 21.99 -36.99 -22.35
C GLU A 223 22.66 -35.84 -21.60
N ALA A 224 23.99 -35.82 -21.52
CA ALA A 224 24.74 -34.72 -20.91
C ALA A 224 24.50 -33.38 -21.63
N GLU A 225 24.48 -33.38 -22.97
CA GLU A 225 24.14 -32.20 -23.77
C GLU A 225 22.71 -31.72 -23.49
N TRP A 226 21.74 -32.63 -23.46
CA TRP A 226 20.35 -32.29 -23.17
C TRP A 226 20.18 -31.72 -21.75
N ASN A 227 20.80 -32.34 -20.74
CA ASN A 227 20.80 -31.84 -19.36
C ASN A 227 21.41 -30.44 -19.27
N SER A 228 22.52 -30.18 -19.98
CA SER A 228 23.12 -28.84 -20.05
C SER A 228 22.17 -27.81 -20.65
N LYS A 229 21.45 -28.16 -21.74
CA LYS A 229 20.45 -27.27 -22.35
C LYS A 229 19.22 -27.05 -21.47
N LEU A 230 18.79 -28.06 -20.70
CA LEU A 230 17.71 -27.90 -19.71
C LEU A 230 18.12 -26.95 -18.58
N HIS A 231 19.36 -27.04 -18.09
CA HIS A 231 19.87 -26.08 -17.11
C HIS A 231 19.92 -24.65 -17.68
N ALA A 232 20.41 -24.48 -18.90
CA ALA A 232 20.44 -23.17 -19.56
C ALA A 232 19.04 -22.58 -19.77
N LEU A 233 18.05 -23.42 -20.11
CA LEU A 233 16.64 -22.99 -20.17
C LEU A 233 16.13 -22.53 -18.81
N SER A 234 16.34 -23.34 -17.76
CA SER A 234 15.89 -22.99 -16.41
C SER A 234 16.52 -21.69 -15.92
N GLU A 235 17.81 -21.48 -16.20
CA GLU A 235 18.50 -20.23 -15.87
C GLU A 235 17.93 -19.03 -16.64
N ALA A 236 17.63 -19.18 -17.93
CA ALA A 236 17.02 -18.13 -18.74
C ALA A 236 15.62 -17.76 -18.23
N GLU A 237 14.79 -18.75 -17.86
CA GLU A 237 13.46 -18.53 -17.30
C GLU A 237 13.53 -17.83 -15.92
N GLN A 238 14.40 -18.28 -15.03
CA GLN A 238 14.61 -17.64 -13.72
C GLN A 238 15.17 -16.22 -13.84
N ASN A 239 16.04 -15.97 -14.82
CA ASN A 239 16.54 -14.62 -15.09
C ASN A 239 15.43 -13.70 -15.60
N TYR A 240 14.58 -14.19 -16.52
CA TYR A 240 13.42 -13.47 -17.00
C TYR A 240 12.46 -13.10 -15.86
N GLU A 241 12.09 -14.07 -15.02
CA GLU A 241 11.20 -13.84 -13.88
C GLU A 241 11.76 -12.82 -12.88
N ARG A 242 13.04 -12.94 -12.53
CA ARG A 242 13.72 -11.97 -11.64
C ARG A 242 13.71 -10.55 -12.20
N GLN A 243 13.93 -10.40 -13.51
CA GLN A 243 13.90 -9.09 -14.17
C GLN A 243 12.49 -8.52 -14.25
N CYS A 244 11.47 -9.33 -14.57
CA CYS A 244 10.07 -8.90 -14.54
C CYS A 244 9.64 -8.42 -13.15
N GLN A 245 10.01 -9.15 -12.08
CA GLN A 245 9.72 -8.73 -10.70
C GLN A 245 10.41 -7.41 -10.36
N THR A 246 11.67 -7.25 -10.78
CA THR A 246 12.42 -6.00 -10.56
C THR A 246 11.77 -4.82 -11.29
N ASP A 247 11.30 -5.02 -12.51
CA ASP A 247 10.65 -3.97 -13.30
C ASP A 247 9.26 -3.61 -12.75
N GLN A 248 8.48 -4.59 -12.26
CA GLN A 248 7.21 -4.34 -11.54
C GLN A 248 7.42 -3.51 -10.26
N LEU A 249 8.50 -3.76 -9.51
CA LEU A 249 8.84 -2.97 -8.33
C LEU A 249 9.20 -1.52 -8.69
N LYS A 250 9.90 -1.31 -9.81
CA LYS A 250 10.22 0.05 -10.29
C LYS A 250 8.97 0.80 -10.75
N ILE A 251 8.07 0.15 -11.47
CA ILE A 251 6.81 0.74 -11.94
C ILE A 251 5.90 1.13 -10.77
N SER A 252 5.87 0.34 -9.70
CA SER A 252 5.04 0.64 -8.52
C SER A 252 5.62 1.69 -7.56
N THR A 253 6.88 2.08 -7.76
CA THR A 253 7.58 3.08 -6.93
C THR A 253 7.54 4.49 -7.55
N VAL A 254 7.19 4.60 -8.84
CA VAL A 254 6.99 5.88 -9.56
C VAL A 254 5.53 6.29 -9.48
#